data_AF-A0A3L7SL54-F1
#
_entry.id   AF-A0A3L7SL54-F1
#
_cell.length_a   1.000
_cell.length_b   1.000
_cell.length_c   1.000
_cell.angle_alpha   90.00
_cell.angle_beta   90.00
_cell.angle_gamma   90.00
#
_symmetry.space_group_name_H-M   'P 1'
#
loop_
_entity.id
_entity.type
_entity.pdbx_description
1 polymer ?
#
loop_
_entity_poly.entity_id
_entity_poly.type
_entity_poly.pdbx_seq_one_letter_code
_entity_poly.pdbx_strand_id
1 'polypeptide(L)'
;MLLEAGRPVRAPARPAGFTLVELLVVIVIILILVSLTGAAVSSARSSVKRQQTQALIAKIDAIVSAHFATVGGRSMPAGGTGTSRDALIRRQITADLPDRWADAKAAAANATEFPSTPARAYAGVLAASSPSDDFGDAECLFMIVMQGGVAGCLDCTELTGSDMGDKDGDKAPEFHDAWGNPIRYILWPGGLELPVGTKFFQQAATSLKPLRPLIWSAGPDGKGSLEVGTASNLGMGAGCGDPANATVLTFGGWDKKQPDCRADNITNLDAQALQ
;
A
#
# COMPACT_ATOMS: atom_id res chain seq x y z
N MET A 1 -98.89 -5.10 34.22
CA MET A 1 -98.37 -4.48 32.99
C MET A 1 -97.34 -3.43 33.41
N LEU A 2 -96.07 -3.84 33.58
CA LEU A 2 -94.96 -2.97 33.97
C LEU A 2 -93.95 -2.98 32.81
N LEU A 3 -93.72 -1.80 32.22
CA LEU A 3 -92.77 -1.58 31.12
C LEU A 3 -91.34 -1.59 31.68
N GLU A 4 -90.54 -2.58 31.25
CA GLU A 4 -89.09 -2.56 31.41
C GLU A 4 -88.50 -1.47 30.48
N ALA A 5 -87.78 -0.52 31.07
CA ALA A 5 -87.04 0.51 30.35
C ALA A 5 -85.76 -0.10 29.75
N GLY A 6 -85.67 -0.07 28.41
CA GLY A 6 -84.52 -0.58 27.66
C GLY A 6 -83.20 0.12 28.01
N ARG A 7 -82.17 -0.69 28.29
CA ARG A 7 -80.80 -0.25 28.59
C ARG A 7 -80.13 0.26 27.30
N PRO A 8 -79.51 1.47 27.28
CA PRO A 8 -78.87 1.98 26.07
C PRO A 8 -77.60 1.19 25.74
N VAL A 9 -77.52 0.71 24.50
CA VAL A 9 -76.33 0.09 23.91
C VAL A 9 -75.26 1.17 23.74
N ARG A 10 -74.12 1.05 24.45
CA ARG A 10 -72.97 1.94 24.23
C ARG A 10 -72.35 1.64 22.87
N ALA A 11 -72.30 2.65 22.00
CA ALA A 11 -71.62 2.56 20.72
C ALA A 11 -70.10 2.37 20.90
N PRO A 12 -69.43 1.60 20.03
CA PRO A 12 -67.98 1.41 20.09
C PRO A 12 -67.26 2.75 19.83
N ALA A 13 -66.27 3.06 20.67
CA ALA A 13 -65.42 4.23 20.50
C ALA A 13 -64.64 4.09 19.18
N ARG A 14 -64.70 5.13 18.33
CA ARG A 14 -63.92 5.17 17.08
C ARG A 14 -62.44 5.28 17.41
N PRO A 15 -61.55 4.53 16.73
CA PRO A 15 -60.12 4.71 16.89
C PRO A 15 -59.74 6.14 16.46
N ALA A 16 -58.99 6.85 17.30
CA ALA A 16 -58.43 8.15 16.96
C ALA A 16 -57.40 7.96 15.82
N GLY A 17 -57.59 8.67 14.72
CA GLY A 17 -56.63 8.70 13.61
C GLY A 17 -55.40 9.52 13.98
N PHE A 18 -54.24 9.12 13.44
CA PHE A 18 -52.98 9.85 13.60
C PHE A 18 -53.11 11.29 13.06
N THR A 19 -52.61 12.26 13.83
CA THR A 19 -52.55 13.65 13.38
C THR A 19 -51.40 13.85 12.39
N LEU A 20 -51.54 14.78 11.44
CA LEU A 20 -50.44 15.17 10.54
C LEU A 20 -49.18 15.62 11.32
N VAL A 21 -49.40 16.21 12.51
CA VAL A 21 -48.33 16.67 13.39
C VAL A 21 -47.56 15.50 14.00
N GLU A 22 -48.23 14.44 14.48
CA GLU A 22 -47.53 13.24 14.98
C GLU A 22 -46.69 12.58 13.90
N LEU A 23 -47.21 12.46 12.68
CA LEU A 23 -46.45 11.88 11.58
C LEU A 23 -45.23 12.76 11.23
N LEU A 24 -45.38 14.09 11.25
CA LEU A 24 -44.28 15.03 11.03
C LEU A 24 -43.20 14.94 12.13
N VAL A 25 -43.59 14.80 13.40
CA VAL A 25 -42.63 14.64 14.50
C VAL A 25 -41.87 13.32 14.37
N VAL A 26 -42.55 12.22 14.01
CA VAL A 26 -41.91 10.91 13.84
C VAL A 26 -40.89 10.92 12.71
N ILE A 27 -41.21 11.49 11.54
CA ILE A 27 -40.23 11.58 10.45
C ILE A 27 -39.03 12.45 10.83
N VAL A 28 -39.24 13.54 11.58
CA VAL A 28 -38.13 14.39 12.07
C VAL A 28 -37.23 13.61 13.02
N ILE A 29 -37.80 12.86 13.97
CA ILE A 29 -37.03 12.02 14.90
C ILE A 29 -36.26 10.94 14.13
N ILE A 30 -36.90 10.25 13.18
CA ILE A 30 -36.24 9.24 12.35
C ILE A 30 -35.07 9.85 11.56
N LEU A 31 -35.25 11.01 10.93
CA LEU A 31 -34.18 11.68 10.17
C LEU A 31 -33.00 12.06 11.08
N ILE A 32 -33.27 12.56 12.29
CA ILE A 32 -32.22 12.85 13.28
C ILE A 32 -31.48 11.57 13.66
N LEU A 33 -32.21 10.49 14.00
CA LEU A 33 -31.62 9.20 14.37
C LEU A 33 -30.78 8.59 13.24
N VAL A 34 -31.28 8.63 11.99
CA VAL A 34 -30.56 8.12 10.80
C VAL A 34 -29.28 8.93 10.57
N SER A 35 -29.32 10.25 10.75
CA SER A 35 -28.13 11.10 10.56
C SER A 35 -27.02 10.78 11.57
N LEU A 36 -27.37 10.60 12.85
CA LEU A 36 -26.42 10.31 13.93
C LEU A 36 -25.86 8.89 13.81
N THR A 37 -26.71 7.91 13.47
CA THR A 37 -26.27 6.53 13.28
C THR A 37 -25.42 6.35 12.02
N GLY A 38 -25.72 7.07 10.93
CA GLY A 38 -24.92 7.04 9.70
C GLY A 38 -23.48 7.52 9.90
N ALA A 39 -23.27 8.61 10.65
CA ALA A 39 -21.94 9.15 10.92
C ALA A 39 -21.06 8.16 11.71
N ALA A 40 -21.63 7.52 12.75
CA ALA A 40 -20.91 6.53 13.56
C ALA A 40 -20.53 5.26 12.77
N VAL A 41 -21.41 4.79 11.88
CA VAL A 41 -21.12 3.63 11.02
C VAL A 41 -20.02 3.95 9.99
N SER A 42 -20.02 5.18 9.45
CA SER A 42 -18.99 5.62 8.50
C SER A 42 -17.60 5.67 9.13
N SER A 43 -17.46 6.23 10.33
CA SER A 43 -16.19 6.26 11.05
C SER A 43 -15.71 4.86 11.49
N ALA A 44 -16.63 3.98 11.88
CA ALA A 44 -16.27 2.60 12.23
C ALA A 44 -15.77 1.82 11.01
N ARG A 45 -16.32 2.07 9.82
CA ARG A 45 -15.84 1.45 8.57
C ARG A 45 -14.45 1.93 8.18
N SER A 46 -14.13 3.22 8.36
CA SER A 46 -12.80 3.73 8.01
C SER A 46 -11.69 3.18 8.92
N SER A 47 -11.97 2.96 10.21
CA SER A 47 -11.02 2.29 11.11
C SER A 47 -10.79 0.83 10.74
N VAL A 48 -11.82 0.11 10.31
CA VAL A 48 -11.69 -1.28 9.84
C VAL A 48 -10.83 -1.33 8.57
N LYS A 49 -11.09 -0.44 7.60
CA LYS A 49 -10.28 -0.33 6.38
C LYS A 49 -8.81 -0.03 6.67
N ARG A 50 -8.52 0.86 7.64
CA ARG A 50 -7.15 1.12 8.12
C ARG A 50 -6.49 -0.15 8.67
N GLN A 51 -7.17 -0.88 9.54
CA GLN A 51 -6.65 -2.12 10.12
C GLN A 51 -6.40 -3.21 9.07
N GLN A 52 -7.32 -3.38 8.11
CA GLN A 52 -7.16 -4.31 6.99
C GLN A 52 -5.93 -3.95 6.14
N THR A 53 -5.78 -2.67 5.80
CA THR A 53 -4.63 -2.18 5.02
C THR A 53 -3.31 -2.35 5.77
N GLN A 54 -3.28 -2.08 7.08
CA GLN A 54 -2.10 -2.32 7.91
C GLN A 54 -1.73 -3.80 7.98
N ALA A 55 -2.72 -4.69 8.10
CA ALA A 55 -2.49 -6.12 8.10
C ALA A 55 -1.95 -6.61 6.75
N LEU A 56 -2.50 -6.12 5.63
CA LEU A 56 -2.01 -6.40 4.29
C LEU A 56 -0.55 -5.95 4.11
N ILE A 57 -0.25 -4.69 4.46
CA ILE A 57 1.12 -4.14 4.40
C ILE A 57 2.07 -4.97 5.25
N ALA A 58 1.68 -5.38 6.47
CA ALA A 58 2.53 -6.20 7.34
C ALA A 58 2.85 -7.57 6.75
N LYS A 59 1.88 -8.22 6.08
CA LYS A 59 2.10 -9.49 5.38
C LYS A 59 3.07 -9.33 4.20
N ILE A 60 2.84 -8.31 3.38
CA ILE A 60 3.73 -7.99 2.24
C ILE A 60 5.14 -7.65 2.74
N ASP A 61 5.26 -6.85 3.80
CA ASP A 61 6.53 -6.46 4.41
C ASP A 61 7.32 -7.69 4.90
N ALA A 62 6.67 -8.68 5.51
CA ALA A 62 7.34 -9.91 5.93
C ALA A 62 7.99 -10.65 4.75
N ILE A 63 7.29 -10.75 3.62
CA ILE A 63 7.79 -11.40 2.40
C ILE A 63 8.94 -10.61 1.79
N VAL A 64 8.74 -9.30 1.58
CA VAL A 64 9.74 -8.42 0.98
C VAL A 64 10.99 -8.30 1.85
N SER A 65 10.84 -8.18 3.17
CA SER A 65 11.95 -8.13 4.12
C SER A 65 12.74 -9.45 4.13
N ALA A 66 12.09 -10.60 4.02
CA ALA A 66 12.76 -11.89 3.90
C ALA A 66 13.58 -11.99 2.61
N HIS A 67 13.03 -11.53 1.48
CA HIS A 67 13.76 -11.40 0.22
C HIS A 67 14.98 -10.48 0.36
N PHE A 68 14.77 -9.27 0.87
CA PHE A 68 15.80 -8.24 1.01
C PHE A 68 16.97 -8.75 1.86
N ALA A 69 16.67 -9.38 3.00
CA ALA A 69 17.68 -9.98 3.87
C ALA A 69 18.45 -11.12 3.18
N THR A 70 17.75 -11.97 2.41
CA THR A 70 18.36 -13.09 1.70
C THR A 70 19.39 -12.62 0.68
N VAL A 71 19.10 -11.56 -0.08
CA VAL A 71 20.01 -11.02 -1.10
C VAL A 71 21.17 -10.26 -0.46
N GLY A 72 20.89 -9.48 0.59
CA GLY A 72 21.91 -8.74 1.34
C GLY A 72 22.96 -9.64 2.02
N GLY A 73 22.59 -10.87 2.37
CA GLY A 73 23.50 -11.85 2.97
C GLY A 73 24.39 -12.63 1.98
N ARG A 74 24.19 -12.49 0.66
CA ARG A 74 24.96 -13.26 -0.34
C ARG A 74 26.40 -12.77 -0.46
N SER A 75 27.34 -13.71 -0.58
CA SER A 75 28.72 -13.39 -0.96
C SER A 75 28.80 -13.10 -2.44
N MET A 76 29.16 -11.86 -2.80
CA MET A 76 29.35 -11.46 -4.20
C MET A 76 30.80 -11.68 -4.63
N PRO A 77 31.05 -12.04 -5.91
CA PRO A 77 32.39 -12.01 -6.50
C PRO A 77 33.04 -10.64 -6.29
N ALA A 78 34.37 -10.62 -6.13
CA ALA A 78 35.10 -9.36 -6.08
C ALA A 78 34.83 -8.57 -7.37
N GLY A 79 34.37 -7.32 -7.23
CA GLY A 79 34.11 -6.44 -8.37
C GLY A 79 35.37 -6.21 -9.19
N GLY A 80 35.18 -5.88 -10.47
CA GLY A 80 36.24 -5.29 -11.27
C GLY A 80 36.74 -3.98 -10.65
N THR A 81 37.89 -3.50 -11.12
CA THR A 81 38.53 -2.27 -10.63
C THR A 81 37.56 -1.08 -10.66
N GLY A 82 37.14 -0.59 -9.49
CA GLY A 82 36.39 0.66 -9.33
C GLY A 82 34.98 0.56 -8.73
N THR A 83 34.38 -0.62 -8.62
CA THR A 83 33.05 -0.79 -8.00
C THR A 83 33.18 -1.42 -6.61
N SER A 84 32.71 -0.73 -5.57
CA SER A 84 32.72 -1.28 -4.21
C SER A 84 31.82 -2.51 -4.11
N ARG A 85 32.17 -3.45 -3.22
CA ARG A 85 31.33 -4.62 -2.92
C ARG A 85 29.90 -4.22 -2.56
N ASP A 86 29.74 -3.12 -1.82
CA ASP A 86 28.43 -2.61 -1.39
C ASP A 86 27.60 -2.12 -2.57
N ALA A 87 28.22 -1.51 -3.59
CA ALA A 87 27.53 -1.12 -4.81
C ALA A 87 27.07 -2.34 -5.62
N LEU A 88 27.85 -3.42 -5.67
CA LEU A 88 27.42 -4.67 -6.32
C LEU A 88 26.25 -5.34 -5.58
N ILE A 89 26.29 -5.36 -4.25
CA ILE A 89 25.20 -5.89 -3.43
C ILE A 89 23.92 -5.09 -3.70
N ARG A 90 23.99 -3.75 -3.68
CA ARG A 90 22.83 -2.89 -3.96
C ARG A 90 22.25 -3.09 -5.35
N ARG A 91 23.10 -3.20 -6.39
CA ARG A 91 22.67 -3.53 -7.75
C ARG A 91 21.97 -4.88 -7.81
N GLN A 92 22.50 -5.93 -7.16
CA GLN A 92 21.83 -7.23 -7.15
C GLN A 92 20.50 -7.17 -6.39
N ILE A 93 20.43 -6.45 -5.27
CA ILE A 93 19.17 -6.23 -4.55
C ILE A 93 18.16 -5.55 -5.47
N THR A 94 18.54 -4.51 -6.21
CA THR A 94 17.64 -3.86 -7.18
C THR A 94 17.20 -4.77 -8.31
N ALA A 95 18.06 -5.67 -8.79
CA ALA A 95 17.65 -6.63 -9.81
C ALA A 95 16.69 -7.72 -9.26
N ASP A 96 16.88 -8.14 -8.01
CA ASP A 96 16.02 -9.13 -7.33
C ASP A 96 14.72 -8.51 -6.80
N LEU A 97 14.72 -7.20 -6.52
CA LEU A 97 13.61 -6.44 -5.93
C LEU A 97 13.41 -5.10 -6.67
N PRO A 98 13.06 -5.12 -7.98
CA PRO A 98 12.85 -3.89 -8.72
C PRO A 98 11.69 -3.09 -8.13
N ASP A 99 11.83 -1.77 -8.01
CA ASP A 99 10.73 -0.86 -7.63
C ASP A 99 10.16 -0.10 -8.83
N ARG A 100 10.59 -0.46 -10.04
CA ARG A 100 10.15 0.11 -11.32
C ARG A 100 10.46 -0.84 -12.47
N TRP A 101 9.64 -0.80 -13.51
CA TRP A 101 9.84 -1.67 -14.68
C TRP A 101 11.16 -1.45 -15.42
N ALA A 102 11.71 -0.24 -15.37
CA ALA A 102 13.01 0.04 -15.96
C ALA A 102 14.12 -0.82 -15.33
N ASP A 103 14.03 -1.13 -14.03
CA ASP A 103 14.98 -2.03 -13.35
C ASP A 103 14.76 -3.49 -13.73
N ALA A 104 13.51 -3.94 -13.78
CA ALA A 104 13.19 -5.30 -14.24
C ALA A 104 13.67 -5.53 -15.68
N LYS A 105 13.44 -4.56 -16.58
CA LYS A 105 13.90 -4.57 -17.98
C LYS A 105 15.42 -4.58 -18.06
N ALA A 106 16.09 -3.75 -17.28
CA ALA A 106 17.56 -3.69 -17.23
C ALA A 106 18.17 -4.99 -16.70
N ALA A 107 17.57 -5.60 -15.67
CA ALA A 107 18.01 -6.88 -15.14
C ALA A 107 17.84 -8.01 -16.15
N ALA A 108 16.68 -8.09 -16.81
CA ALA A 108 16.39 -9.07 -17.84
C ALA A 108 17.34 -8.96 -19.06
N ALA A 109 17.68 -7.75 -19.47
CA ALA A 109 18.63 -7.49 -20.56
C ALA A 109 20.09 -7.88 -20.21
N ASN A 110 20.43 -7.95 -18.92
CA ASN A 110 21.78 -8.21 -18.42
C ASN A 110 21.83 -9.48 -17.55
N ALA A 111 21.22 -10.58 -18.01
CA ALA A 111 21.07 -11.82 -17.25
C ALA A 111 22.40 -12.47 -16.79
N THR A 112 23.53 -12.13 -17.43
CA THR A 112 24.87 -12.56 -16.99
C THR A 112 25.34 -11.81 -15.74
N GLU A 113 24.97 -10.54 -15.61
CA GLU A 113 25.23 -9.72 -14.42
C GLU A 113 24.25 -10.08 -13.29
N PHE A 114 23.01 -10.38 -13.63
CA PHE A 114 21.93 -10.67 -12.67
C PHE A 114 21.40 -12.11 -12.82
N PRO A 115 22.15 -13.13 -12.38
CA PRO A 115 21.81 -14.54 -12.63
C PRO A 115 20.76 -15.13 -11.68
N SER A 116 20.18 -14.32 -10.79
CA SER A 116 19.29 -14.79 -9.74
C SER A 116 17.99 -15.39 -10.31
N THR A 117 17.40 -16.34 -9.60
CA THR A 117 16.09 -16.91 -9.98
C THR A 117 14.97 -15.87 -10.06
N PRO A 118 14.81 -14.93 -9.10
CA PRO A 118 13.80 -13.87 -9.20
C PRO A 118 13.97 -13.02 -10.47
N ALA A 119 15.18 -12.49 -10.71
CA ALA A 119 15.44 -11.63 -11.87
C ALA A 119 15.13 -12.32 -13.21
N ARG A 120 15.41 -13.63 -13.31
CA ARG A 120 15.05 -14.43 -14.49
C ARG A 120 13.54 -14.69 -14.62
N ALA A 121 12.83 -14.86 -13.50
CA ALA A 121 11.39 -15.07 -13.50
C ALA A 121 10.64 -13.83 -14.04
N TYR A 122 11.14 -12.63 -13.70
CA TYR A 122 10.55 -11.35 -14.13
C TYR A 122 10.61 -11.13 -15.64
N ALA A 123 11.60 -11.71 -16.32
CA ALA A 123 11.65 -11.68 -17.79
C ALA A 123 10.42 -12.35 -18.43
N GLY A 124 9.89 -13.41 -17.80
CA GLY A 124 8.64 -14.05 -18.24
C GLY A 124 7.41 -13.16 -18.03
N VAL A 125 7.36 -12.44 -16.90
CA VAL A 125 6.29 -11.49 -16.60
C VAL A 125 6.30 -10.32 -17.57
N LEU A 126 7.48 -9.75 -17.87
CA LEU A 126 7.67 -8.69 -18.86
C LEU A 126 7.17 -9.08 -20.27
N ALA A 127 7.29 -10.36 -20.65
CA ALA A 127 6.82 -10.85 -21.93
C ALA A 127 5.30 -11.05 -21.98
N ALA A 128 4.64 -11.20 -20.83
CA ALA A 128 3.20 -11.45 -20.71
C ALA A 128 2.37 -10.19 -20.40
N SER A 129 3.01 -9.14 -19.87
CA SER A 129 2.42 -7.85 -19.49
C SER A 129 2.74 -6.76 -20.52
N SER A 130 2.05 -5.61 -20.44
CA SER A 130 2.37 -4.42 -21.24
C SER A 130 2.65 -3.23 -20.32
N PRO A 131 3.65 -3.35 -19.42
CA PRO A 131 3.74 -2.53 -18.23
C PRO A 131 3.98 -1.05 -18.51
N SER A 132 3.19 -0.22 -17.84
CA SER A 132 3.22 1.23 -17.87
C SER A 132 4.08 1.80 -16.72
N ASP A 133 4.31 3.11 -16.72
CA ASP A 133 4.97 3.78 -15.58
C ASP A 133 3.94 4.26 -14.54
N ASP A 134 2.64 4.25 -14.87
CA ASP A 134 1.57 4.50 -13.92
C ASP A 134 1.48 3.28 -13.00
N PHE A 135 1.62 3.45 -11.69
CA PHE A 135 1.65 2.35 -10.70
C PHE A 135 2.71 1.23 -10.90
N GLY A 136 3.67 1.42 -11.81
CA GLY A 136 4.71 0.41 -12.07
C GLY A 136 5.54 -0.06 -10.86
N ASP A 137 5.61 0.73 -9.79
CA ASP A 137 6.20 0.31 -8.50
C ASP A 137 5.31 -0.67 -7.71
N ALA A 138 3.99 -0.47 -7.73
CA ALA A 138 2.99 -1.36 -7.13
C ALA A 138 2.87 -2.67 -7.91
N GLU A 139 2.97 -2.62 -9.23
CA GLU A 139 3.05 -3.79 -10.09
C GLU A 139 4.34 -4.58 -9.87
N CYS A 140 5.48 -3.88 -9.76
CA CYS A 140 6.74 -4.54 -9.43
C CYS A 140 6.68 -5.20 -8.05
N LEU A 141 6.01 -4.59 -7.07
CA LEU A 141 5.76 -5.21 -5.77
C LEU A 141 4.94 -6.50 -5.90
N PHE A 142 3.86 -6.48 -6.68
CA PHE A 142 3.06 -7.66 -6.95
C PHE A 142 3.92 -8.76 -7.59
N MET A 143 4.71 -8.39 -8.59
CA MET A 143 5.62 -9.31 -9.27
C MET A 143 6.64 -9.93 -8.32
N ILE A 144 7.20 -9.13 -7.40
CA ILE A 144 8.14 -9.59 -6.37
C ILE A 144 7.49 -10.63 -5.47
N VAL A 145 6.32 -10.32 -4.93
CA VAL A 145 5.64 -11.19 -3.96
C VAL A 145 5.17 -12.49 -4.62
N MET A 146 4.64 -12.40 -5.83
CA MET A 146 3.98 -13.53 -6.49
C MET A 146 4.92 -14.39 -7.33
N GLN A 147 6.04 -13.86 -7.83
CA GLN A 147 6.99 -14.59 -8.68
C GLN A 147 8.45 -14.57 -8.18
N GLY A 148 8.76 -13.89 -7.07
CA GLY A 148 10.12 -13.76 -6.55
C GLY A 148 10.74 -15.06 -6.00
N GLY A 149 9.94 -16.08 -5.69
CA GLY A 149 10.45 -17.43 -5.42
C GLY A 149 11.21 -17.63 -4.10
N VAL A 150 11.01 -16.81 -3.06
CA VAL A 150 11.35 -17.26 -1.69
C VAL A 150 10.39 -18.39 -1.33
N ALA A 151 10.97 -19.57 -1.12
CA ALA A 151 10.25 -20.80 -0.84
C ALA A 151 9.42 -20.67 0.45
N GLY A 152 8.13 -20.38 0.28
CA GLY A 152 7.18 -20.22 1.37
C GLY A 152 5.85 -19.60 0.96
N CYS A 153 5.34 -19.84 -0.26
CA CYS A 153 4.04 -19.35 -0.71
C CYS A 153 2.84 -20.06 -0.03
N LEU A 154 3.00 -20.55 1.21
CA LEU A 154 1.90 -21.07 2.02
C LEU A 154 0.94 -19.93 2.44
N ASP A 155 1.43 -18.68 2.42
CA ASP A 155 0.65 -17.46 2.71
C ASP A 155 0.10 -16.74 1.47
N CYS A 156 0.44 -17.17 0.26
CA CYS A 156 -0.07 -16.53 -0.97
C CYS A 156 -1.57 -16.76 -1.14
N THR A 157 -2.10 -17.88 -0.64
CA THR A 157 -3.54 -18.15 -0.55
C THR A 157 -4.26 -17.24 0.44
N GLU A 158 -3.57 -16.68 1.43
CA GLU A 158 -4.15 -15.70 2.36
C GLU A 158 -4.22 -14.28 1.77
N LEU A 159 -3.49 -14.03 0.68
CA LEU A 159 -3.54 -12.77 -0.07
C LEU A 159 -4.60 -12.81 -1.18
N THR A 160 -5.10 -13.99 -1.57
CA THR A 160 -6.07 -14.15 -2.67
C THR A 160 -7.52 -13.97 -2.21
N GLY A 161 -8.22 -12.96 -2.74
CA GLY A 161 -9.69 -12.88 -2.61
C GLY A 161 -10.32 -11.55 -3.03
N SER A 162 -9.71 -10.42 -2.68
CA SER A 162 -10.26 -9.08 -2.97
C SER A 162 -9.21 -7.97 -3.10
N ASP A 163 -7.97 -8.22 -2.67
CA ASP A 163 -6.98 -7.18 -2.43
C ASP A 163 -5.93 -7.14 -3.55
N MET A 164 -6.33 -7.57 -4.76
CA MET A 164 -5.51 -7.51 -5.97
C MET A 164 -6.37 -7.24 -7.20
N GLY A 165 -5.81 -6.54 -8.19
CA GLY A 165 -6.45 -6.24 -9.47
C GLY A 165 -5.46 -5.62 -10.43
N ASP A 166 -5.92 -5.21 -11.61
CA ASP A 166 -5.14 -4.46 -12.60
C ASP A 166 -5.79 -3.08 -12.70
N LYS A 167 -5.14 -2.07 -12.10
CA LYS A 167 -5.74 -0.74 -11.90
C LYS A 167 -5.76 0.09 -13.18
N ASP A 168 -4.73 -0.02 -14.01
CA ASP A 168 -4.53 0.81 -15.20
C ASP A 168 -4.80 0.06 -16.53
N GLY A 169 -5.02 -1.25 -16.47
CA GLY A 169 -5.45 -2.10 -17.59
C GLY A 169 -4.31 -2.60 -18.47
N ASP A 170 -3.08 -2.61 -17.96
CA ASP A 170 -1.87 -2.91 -18.71
C ASP A 170 -1.42 -4.39 -18.59
N LYS A 171 -2.24 -5.22 -17.92
CA LYS A 171 -2.01 -6.64 -17.62
C LYS A 171 -0.91 -6.90 -16.59
N ALA A 172 -0.48 -5.88 -15.86
CA ALA A 172 0.33 -6.02 -14.67
C ALA A 172 -0.56 -5.75 -13.43
N PRO A 173 -0.88 -6.79 -12.64
CA PRO A 173 -1.71 -6.60 -11.46
C PRO A 173 -0.94 -5.96 -10.30
N GLU A 174 -1.66 -5.26 -9.43
CA GLU A 174 -1.20 -4.69 -8.17
C GLU A 174 -2.00 -5.22 -6.98
N PHE A 175 -1.42 -5.07 -5.77
CA PHE A 175 -2.20 -5.22 -4.54
C PHE A 175 -3.01 -3.95 -4.29
N HIS A 176 -4.22 -4.09 -3.78
CA HIS A 176 -5.10 -2.98 -3.44
C HIS A 176 -5.33 -2.90 -1.92
N ASP A 177 -5.35 -1.67 -1.40
CA ASP A 177 -5.81 -1.41 -0.05
C ASP A 177 -7.34 -1.52 0.09
N ALA A 178 -7.84 -1.36 1.31
CA ALA A 178 -9.28 -1.47 1.59
C ALA A 178 -10.13 -0.31 1.02
N TRP A 179 -9.51 0.71 0.43
CA TRP A 179 -10.15 1.79 -0.34
C TRP A 179 -10.04 1.58 -1.86
N GLY A 180 -9.31 0.56 -2.32
CA GLY A 180 -9.10 0.26 -3.73
C GLY A 180 -7.96 1.05 -4.37
N ASN A 181 -7.05 1.63 -3.57
CA ASN A 181 -5.82 2.24 -4.08
C ASN A 181 -4.70 1.18 -4.11
N PRO A 182 -3.78 1.24 -5.09
CA PRO A 182 -2.62 0.37 -5.12
C PRO A 182 -1.73 0.51 -3.88
N ILE A 183 -1.25 -0.62 -3.36
CA ILE A 183 -0.15 -0.68 -2.39
C ILE A 183 1.14 -0.46 -3.15
N ARG A 184 1.86 0.59 -2.76
CA ARG A 184 3.02 1.10 -3.50
C ARG A 184 4.33 0.78 -2.79
N TYR A 185 5.44 0.86 -3.53
CA TYR A 185 6.71 0.30 -3.13
C TYR A 185 7.92 1.12 -3.57
N ILE A 186 8.88 1.32 -2.66
CA ILE A 186 10.15 1.97 -2.97
C ILE A 186 11.25 1.14 -2.31
N LEU A 187 12.18 0.64 -3.12
CA LEU A 187 13.28 -0.19 -2.60
C LEU A 187 14.26 0.65 -1.77
N TRP A 188 14.60 1.85 -2.27
CA TRP A 188 15.61 2.72 -1.66
C TRP A 188 15.03 4.08 -1.25
N PRO A 189 14.23 4.15 -0.17
CA PRO A 189 13.47 5.34 0.24
C PRO A 189 14.33 6.36 1.02
N GLY A 190 15.45 6.82 0.47
CA GLY A 190 16.37 7.73 1.15
C GLY A 190 15.78 9.10 1.50
N GLY A 191 14.72 9.49 0.81
CA GLY A 191 13.98 10.73 1.04
C GLY A 191 12.87 10.65 2.08
N LEU A 192 12.56 9.47 2.63
CA LEU A 192 11.42 9.28 3.52
C LEU A 192 11.48 10.18 4.76
N GLU A 193 10.36 10.85 5.02
CA GLU A 193 10.13 11.64 6.22
C GLU A 193 8.96 11.06 7.00
N LEU A 194 9.20 10.69 8.25
CA LEU A 194 8.20 10.09 9.12
C LEU A 194 8.52 10.45 10.59
N PRO A 195 7.77 11.38 11.23
CA PRO A 195 6.69 12.19 10.65
C PRO A 195 7.20 13.19 9.59
N VAL A 196 6.27 13.79 8.83
CA VAL A 196 6.56 14.80 7.79
C VAL A 196 7.52 15.87 8.33
N GLY A 197 8.58 16.14 7.57
CA GLY A 197 9.65 17.07 7.95
C GLY A 197 10.82 16.47 8.74
N THR A 198 10.73 15.21 9.18
CA THR A 198 11.84 14.51 9.89
C THR A 198 12.30 13.30 9.09
N LYS A 199 13.55 13.30 8.61
CA LYS A 199 14.12 12.16 7.86
C LYS A 199 14.10 10.90 8.71
N PHE A 200 13.45 9.85 8.20
CA PHE A 200 13.34 8.56 8.88
C PHE A 200 14.66 7.79 8.82
N PHE A 201 15.29 7.76 7.64
CA PHE A 201 16.62 7.20 7.45
C PHE A 201 17.66 8.32 7.59
N GLN A 202 18.43 8.29 8.68
CA GLN A 202 19.49 9.27 8.91
C GLN A 202 20.85 8.67 8.56
N GLN A 203 21.67 9.42 7.83
CA GLN A 203 23.06 9.07 7.50
C GLN A 203 24.05 9.48 8.60
N ALA A 204 23.60 9.56 9.86
CA ALA A 204 24.50 9.88 10.96
C ALA A 204 25.31 8.64 11.34
N ALA A 205 26.62 8.80 11.54
CA ALA A 205 27.56 7.74 11.89
C ALA A 205 27.20 6.93 13.16
N THR A 206 26.17 7.35 13.91
CA THR A 206 25.78 6.79 15.22
C THR A 206 24.30 6.38 15.32
N SER A 207 23.51 6.46 14.24
CA SER A 207 22.10 6.01 14.22
C SER A 207 21.83 5.15 12.99
N LEU A 208 21.95 3.82 13.18
CA LEU A 208 21.93 2.79 12.15
C LEU A 208 20.51 2.28 11.88
N LYS A 209 19.60 3.10 11.35
CA LYS A 209 18.45 2.52 10.63
C LYS A 209 18.93 2.29 9.18
N PRO A 210 19.39 1.07 8.82
CA PRO A 210 19.79 0.81 7.44
C PRO A 210 18.59 1.07 6.53
N LEU A 211 18.88 1.57 5.31
CA LEU A 211 17.85 1.65 4.27
C LEU A 211 17.23 0.27 4.09
N ARG A 212 15.91 0.25 4.13
CA ARG A 212 15.11 -0.93 3.86
C ARG A 212 13.89 -0.51 3.05
N PRO A 213 13.23 -1.45 2.37
CA PRO A 213 12.14 -1.11 1.49
C PRO A 213 10.99 -0.43 2.23
N LEU A 214 10.38 0.55 1.58
CA LEU A 214 9.16 1.22 2.02
C LEU A 214 7.98 0.61 1.25
N ILE A 215 6.98 0.17 2.00
CA ILE A 215 5.68 -0.23 1.47
C ILE A 215 4.65 0.71 2.07
N TRP A 216 3.81 1.31 1.23
CA TRP A 216 2.78 2.22 1.71
C TRP A 216 1.46 2.11 0.96
N SER A 217 0.40 2.55 1.63
CA SER A 217 -0.90 2.88 1.04
C SER A 217 -1.09 4.39 1.13
N ALA A 218 -1.70 4.96 0.09
CA ALA A 218 -2.16 6.34 0.06
C ALA A 218 -3.36 6.60 1.00
N GLY A 219 -3.92 5.57 1.63
CA GLY A 219 -4.96 5.72 2.62
C GLY A 219 -6.31 6.21 2.05
N PRO A 220 -7.16 6.81 2.90
CA PRO A 220 -8.51 7.21 2.52
C PRO A 220 -8.61 8.25 1.40
N ASP A 221 -7.61 9.13 1.26
CA ASP A 221 -7.64 10.20 0.27
C ASP A 221 -7.12 9.78 -1.11
N GLY A 222 -6.39 8.66 -1.18
CA GLY A 222 -5.82 8.09 -2.40
C GLY A 222 -4.64 8.88 -2.97
N LYS A 223 -4.07 9.84 -2.23
CA LYS A 223 -3.02 10.76 -2.69
C LYS A 223 -1.68 10.50 -2.00
N GLY A 224 -1.02 9.42 -2.42
CA GLY A 224 0.35 9.10 -2.03
C GLY A 224 1.35 10.07 -2.69
N SER A 225 1.50 11.28 -2.15
CA SER A 225 2.38 12.35 -2.64
C SER A 225 3.89 12.09 -2.38
N LEU A 226 4.28 10.81 -2.43
CA LEU A 226 5.65 10.35 -2.30
C LEU A 226 6.33 10.31 -3.67
N GLU A 227 7.59 10.76 -3.73
CA GLU A 227 8.40 10.73 -4.94
C GLU A 227 8.77 9.29 -5.29
N VAL A 228 8.23 8.82 -6.40
CA VAL A 228 8.54 7.55 -7.06
C VAL A 228 9.23 7.85 -8.38
N GLY A 229 10.41 7.28 -8.60
CA GLY A 229 11.18 7.47 -9.84
C GLY A 229 10.80 6.44 -10.91
N THR A 230 10.74 6.85 -12.17
CA THR A 230 10.51 5.94 -13.32
C THR A 230 11.82 5.47 -13.98
N ALA A 231 12.89 6.26 -13.87
CA ALA A 231 14.20 5.92 -14.43
C ALA A 231 14.87 4.78 -13.64
N SER A 232 15.51 3.83 -14.32
CA SER A 232 16.18 2.68 -13.69
C SER A 232 17.18 3.09 -12.60
N ASN A 233 17.07 2.50 -11.40
CA ASN A 233 18.12 2.55 -10.37
C ASN A 233 19.40 1.82 -10.81
N LEU A 234 19.30 0.72 -11.57
CA LEU A 234 20.46 0.02 -12.13
C LEU A 234 21.26 0.91 -13.11
N GLY A 235 20.54 1.79 -13.82
CA GLY A 235 21.12 2.83 -14.67
C GLY A 235 22.03 3.82 -13.94
N MET A 236 21.94 3.91 -12.60
CA MET A 236 22.77 4.79 -11.77
C MET A 236 24.19 4.26 -11.52
N GLY A 237 24.55 3.08 -12.04
CA GLY A 237 25.89 2.54 -11.87
C GLY A 237 26.19 2.21 -10.41
N ALA A 238 27.30 2.76 -9.88
CA ALA A 238 27.68 2.63 -8.47
C ALA A 238 26.77 3.43 -7.52
N GLY A 239 25.99 4.39 -8.04
CA GLY A 239 25.02 5.16 -7.27
C GLY A 239 23.72 4.41 -6.95
N CYS A 240 23.52 3.22 -7.52
CA CYS A 240 22.34 2.38 -7.28
C CYS A 240 22.15 2.10 -5.79
N GLY A 241 21.01 2.51 -5.24
CA GLY A 241 20.69 2.36 -3.81
C GLY A 241 21.64 3.04 -2.84
N ASP A 242 22.50 3.97 -3.30
CA ASP A 242 23.44 4.64 -2.42
C ASP A 242 22.71 5.65 -1.55
N PRO A 243 22.72 5.53 -0.22
CA PRO A 243 22.13 6.57 0.62
C PRO A 243 22.75 7.95 0.33
N ALA A 244 24.04 8.04 -0.02
CA ALA A 244 24.70 9.31 -0.30
C ALA A 244 24.38 9.88 -1.70
N ASN A 245 23.71 9.14 -2.58
CA ASN A 245 23.36 9.63 -3.91
C ASN A 245 22.18 10.61 -3.86
N ALA A 246 22.34 11.75 -4.54
CA ALA A 246 21.35 12.83 -4.54
C ALA A 246 19.95 12.40 -5.04
N THR A 247 19.88 11.47 -5.98
CA THR A 247 18.60 10.93 -6.49
C THR A 247 17.95 9.98 -5.49
N VAL A 248 18.75 9.11 -4.83
CA VAL A 248 18.22 8.21 -3.79
C VAL A 248 17.68 9.00 -2.60
N LEU A 249 18.31 10.13 -2.28
CA LEU A 249 17.86 11.06 -1.24
C LEU A 249 16.50 11.71 -1.50
N THR A 250 15.95 11.63 -2.71
CA THR A 250 14.62 12.16 -3.01
C THR A 250 13.53 11.11 -2.95
N PHE A 251 13.84 9.82 -3.21
CA PHE A 251 12.83 8.76 -3.24
C PHE A 251 12.13 8.57 -1.90
N GLY A 252 10.80 8.53 -1.92
CA GLY A 252 9.98 8.49 -0.71
C GLY A 252 9.87 9.84 0.02
N GLY A 253 10.48 10.90 -0.50
CA GLY A 253 10.22 12.27 -0.07
C GLY A 253 8.93 12.82 -0.68
N TRP A 254 8.61 14.09 -0.44
CA TRP A 254 7.48 14.76 -1.11
C TRP A 254 7.80 14.99 -2.59
N ASP A 255 6.89 14.60 -3.49
CA ASP A 255 7.03 14.76 -4.94
C ASP A 255 6.95 16.22 -5.43
N LYS A 256 6.42 17.14 -4.61
CA LYS A 256 6.15 18.56 -4.92
C LYS A 256 5.25 18.78 -6.15
N LYS A 257 4.59 17.73 -6.65
CA LYS A 257 3.64 17.78 -7.77
C LYS A 257 2.22 17.99 -7.27
N GLN A 258 1.93 17.46 -6.08
CA GLN A 258 0.65 17.61 -5.40
C GLN A 258 0.83 18.29 -4.03
N PRO A 259 -0.23 18.83 -3.41
CA PRO A 259 -0.19 19.18 -2.00
C PRO A 259 0.35 18.01 -1.16
N ASP A 260 1.07 18.30 -0.07
CA ASP A 260 1.60 17.26 0.81
C ASP A 260 0.46 16.53 1.53
N CYS A 261 0.08 15.39 0.97
CA CYS A 261 -0.94 14.46 1.47
C CYS A 261 -0.32 13.30 2.24
N ARG A 262 0.99 13.31 2.56
CA ARG A 262 1.64 12.16 3.20
C ARG A 262 1.19 11.89 4.64
N ALA A 263 0.40 12.79 5.23
CA ALA A 263 -0.01 12.73 6.62
C ALA A 263 -0.98 11.57 6.94
N ASP A 264 -1.76 11.08 5.98
CA ASP A 264 -2.69 9.96 6.17
C ASP A 264 -2.25 8.66 5.51
N ASN A 265 -1.08 8.67 4.84
CA ASN A 265 -0.40 7.48 4.34
C ASN A 265 -0.22 6.47 5.48
N ILE A 266 -0.35 5.19 5.12
CA ILE A 266 -0.11 4.07 6.02
C ILE A 266 1.16 3.38 5.52
N THR A 267 2.16 3.17 6.38
CA THR A 267 3.45 2.59 5.99
C THR A 267 3.83 1.39 6.85
N ASN A 268 4.69 0.52 6.32
CA ASN A 268 5.34 -0.55 7.10
C ASN A 268 6.25 -0.02 8.24
N LEU A 269 6.47 1.29 8.30
CA LEU A 269 7.42 1.94 9.22
C LEU A 269 6.72 2.76 10.32
N ASP A 270 5.40 2.90 10.27
CA ASP A 270 4.62 3.73 11.20
C ASP A 270 4.85 3.36 12.67
N ALA A 271 4.88 2.06 12.99
CA ALA A 271 5.12 1.57 14.35
C ALA A 271 6.52 1.95 14.89
N GLN A 272 7.49 2.17 14.01
CA GLN A 272 8.87 2.49 14.36
C GLN A 272 9.16 3.99 14.38
N ALA A 273 8.26 4.81 13.83
CA ALA A 273 8.35 6.27 13.88
C ALA A 273 7.86 6.85 15.23
N LEU A 274 7.13 6.04 16.00
CA LEU A 274 6.64 6.41 17.33
C LEU A 274 7.64 6.10 18.46
N GLN A 275 8.82 5.56 18.13
CA GLN A 275 9.89 5.15 19.06
C GLN A 275 11.09 6.08 18.93
#